data_AF-A0A945GRK7-F1
#
_entry.id   AF-A0A945GRK7-F1
#
_cell.length_a   1.000
_cell.length_b   1.000
_cell.length_c   1.000
_cell.angle_alpha   90.00
_cell.angle_beta   90.00
_cell.angle_gamma   90.00
#
_symmetry.space_group_name_H-M   'P 1'
#
loop_
_entity.id
_entity.type
_entity.pdbx_description
1 polymer ?
#
loop_
_entity_poly.entity_id
_entity_poly.type
_entity_poly.pdbx_seq_one_letter_code
_entity_poly.pdbx_strand_id
1 'polypeptide(L)'
;MKEFLERLEKAEQLQEIQNLIDGILGDVRADKSKLEERRLFLRNLIFNPALIHDLTTSKALDYLFAQIGREEWTELFAPAVDKELPRLMVDLVDGLTDVGHQQLLRLLPNTPPKVLFTVLKSLNTYLEKQQDSPRRLRGMRVARIQVDIYRILARDPKLWKRRNPPPCCIDGEKISSLKEEKKIEALANAYEARLNQLQRIDLRRNLAALGGQRETAPQMEKADYDRNFLVEAPLRLGISSANASDNHLRSKEQGAKTLNAGIDLQMEGETCAVPPLRVRARRLAEPTLLLRSRSLDFKADFEASGRGDAGTLSELFFAYRRGGDEALRLVKQALVHTGIVREGSDDVIRDIAAFTGGGGLELTTESKVMQGSGLGTSSILATAILKMLYRLSAHPYATSEQEYPALYDQSLMLEQSIGLNSGWQDARGACGGPSAIKDFYAPPTDDLPAPERTFLTEIDEEQFIERVVLFDTGIARGATRGLNVVLDAYLSRAAARYGAIRESMEIHDHMVTALRGGDYAALGEMATRYWQLRCILDPEATSDTLQHLFESTDFTEVSEGGLITGAGGGGFALLIARPDCGPELRNRLNRLRKNAAYAKSSVVAYRLNKTGIRLSE
;
A
#
# COMPACT_ATOMS: atom_id res chain seq x y z
N MET A 1 -23.67 21.04 -35.23
CA MET A 1 -23.61 20.22 -34.00
C MET A 1 -23.08 18.81 -34.27
N LYS A 2 -23.78 17.97 -35.06
CA LYS A 2 -23.33 16.59 -35.36
C LYS A 2 -21.89 16.48 -35.88
N GLU A 3 -21.49 17.31 -36.84
CA GLU A 3 -20.12 17.34 -37.36
C GLU A 3 -19.08 17.67 -36.28
N PHE A 4 -19.37 18.65 -35.42
CA PHE A 4 -18.49 18.97 -34.29
C PHE A 4 -18.34 17.80 -33.32
N LEU A 5 -19.40 17.03 -33.07
CA LEU A 5 -19.36 15.87 -32.18
C LEU A 5 -18.52 14.71 -32.75
N GLU A 6 -18.65 14.45 -34.05
CA GLU A 6 -17.85 13.43 -34.76
C GLU A 6 -16.37 13.81 -34.80
N ARG A 7 -16.06 15.10 -34.95
CA ARG A 7 -14.69 15.61 -34.89
C ARG A 7 -14.15 15.57 -33.46
N LEU A 8 -14.94 15.92 -32.46
CA LEU A 8 -14.54 15.91 -31.04
C LEU A 8 -14.16 14.51 -30.56
N GLU A 9 -14.85 13.48 -31.04
CA GLU A 9 -14.54 12.09 -30.71
C GLU A 9 -13.16 11.65 -31.23
N LYS A 10 -12.74 12.20 -32.38
CA LYS A 10 -11.51 11.83 -33.10
C LYS A 10 -10.36 12.81 -32.87
N ALA A 11 -10.63 13.95 -32.23
CA ALA A 11 -9.63 14.99 -32.02
C ALA A 11 -8.50 14.46 -31.14
N GLU A 12 -7.26 14.69 -31.58
CA GLU A 12 -6.05 14.15 -30.96
C GLU A 12 -5.30 15.19 -30.12
N GLN A 13 -5.68 16.47 -30.22
CA GLN A 13 -4.99 17.56 -29.58
C GLN A 13 -5.94 18.43 -28.74
N LEU A 14 -5.47 18.83 -27.54
CA LEU A 14 -6.23 19.70 -26.65
C LEU A 14 -6.66 21.01 -27.33
N GLN A 15 -5.81 21.61 -28.17
CA GLN A 15 -6.12 22.86 -28.86
C GLN A 15 -7.26 22.68 -29.89
N GLU A 16 -7.26 21.56 -30.62
CA GLU A 16 -8.36 21.25 -31.54
C GLU A 16 -9.67 21.07 -30.76
N ILE A 17 -9.62 20.35 -29.65
CA ILE A 17 -10.77 20.13 -28.77
C ILE A 17 -11.32 21.45 -28.23
N GLN A 18 -10.45 22.39 -27.84
CA GLN A 18 -10.86 23.73 -27.40
C GLN A 18 -11.62 24.49 -28.50
N ASN A 19 -11.13 24.46 -29.74
CA ASN A 19 -11.82 25.09 -30.87
C ASN A 19 -13.18 24.43 -31.16
N LEU A 20 -13.28 23.11 -31.00
CA LEU A 20 -14.54 22.37 -31.15
C LEU A 20 -15.52 22.69 -30.03
N ILE A 21 -15.05 22.92 -28.79
CA ILE A 21 -15.88 23.39 -27.67
C ILE A 21 -16.53 24.73 -28.03
N ASP A 22 -15.77 25.68 -28.58
CA ASP A 22 -16.31 27.00 -28.96
C ASP A 22 -17.41 26.89 -30.01
N GLY A 23 -17.19 26.07 -31.04
CA GLY A 23 -18.20 25.79 -32.08
C GLY A 23 -19.47 25.16 -31.52
N ILE A 24 -19.33 24.19 -30.61
CA ILE A 24 -20.44 23.52 -29.94
C ILE A 24 -21.22 24.49 -29.05
N LEU A 25 -20.54 25.30 -28.24
CA LEU A 25 -21.19 26.30 -27.40
C LEU A 25 -21.94 27.33 -28.25
N GLY A 26 -21.39 27.71 -29.41
CA GLY A 26 -22.08 28.56 -30.40
C GLY A 26 -23.39 27.94 -30.88
N ASP A 27 -23.39 26.66 -31.26
CA ASP A 27 -24.60 25.94 -31.67
C ASP A 27 -25.60 25.78 -30.53
N VAL A 28 -25.13 25.58 -29.29
CA VAL A 28 -26.01 25.46 -28.11
C VAL A 28 -26.68 26.80 -27.77
N ARG A 29 -25.92 27.90 -27.78
CA ARG A 29 -26.44 29.27 -27.57
C ARG A 29 -27.43 29.70 -28.65
N ALA A 30 -27.23 29.25 -29.88
CA ALA A 30 -28.13 29.51 -31.00
C ALA A 30 -29.36 28.58 -31.02
N ASP A 31 -29.54 27.73 -29.99
CA ASP A 31 -30.57 26.69 -29.89
C ASP A 31 -30.60 25.71 -31.09
N LYS A 32 -29.44 25.49 -31.72
CA LYS A 32 -29.24 24.55 -32.83
C LYS A 32 -28.81 23.16 -32.36
N SER A 33 -29.06 22.83 -31.09
CA SER A 33 -28.66 21.55 -30.49
C SER A 33 -29.81 20.89 -29.74
N LYS A 34 -29.95 19.58 -29.92
CA LYS A 34 -30.89 18.74 -29.19
C LYS A 34 -30.29 18.25 -27.88
N LEU A 35 -31.15 17.84 -26.95
CA LEU A 35 -30.73 17.26 -25.67
C LEU A 35 -29.75 16.10 -25.83
N GLU A 36 -30.01 15.18 -26.75
CA GLU A 36 -29.14 14.03 -27.01
C GLU A 36 -27.76 14.45 -27.56
N GLU A 37 -27.68 15.53 -28.34
CA GLU A 37 -26.42 16.06 -28.83
C GLU A 37 -25.61 16.70 -27.71
N ARG A 38 -26.26 17.41 -26.77
CA ARG A 38 -25.61 17.95 -25.57
C ARG A 38 -25.10 16.83 -24.65
N ARG A 39 -25.83 15.71 -24.53
CA ARG A 39 -25.37 14.51 -23.80
C ARG A 39 -24.16 13.88 -24.47
N LEU A 40 -24.20 13.73 -25.79
CA LEU A 40 -23.10 13.19 -26.57
C LEU A 40 -21.86 14.08 -26.50
N PHE A 41 -22.03 15.41 -26.49
CA PHE A 41 -20.92 16.35 -26.24
C PHE A 41 -20.21 16.07 -24.91
N LEU A 42 -20.97 15.97 -23.80
CA LEU A 42 -20.38 15.67 -22.49
C LEU A 42 -19.60 14.35 -22.52
N ARG A 43 -20.18 13.31 -23.14
CA ARG A 43 -19.54 12.01 -23.26
C ARG A 43 -18.26 12.07 -24.08
N ASN A 44 -18.32 12.64 -25.28
CA ASN A 44 -17.18 12.71 -26.20
C ASN A 44 -16.06 13.57 -25.63
N LEU A 45 -16.39 14.64 -24.89
CA LEU A 45 -15.39 15.46 -24.22
C LEU A 45 -14.71 14.71 -23.06
N ILE A 46 -15.49 14.07 -22.19
CA ILE A 46 -14.98 13.41 -20.98
C ILE A 46 -14.15 12.17 -21.34
N PHE A 47 -14.63 11.41 -22.33
CA PHE A 47 -14.00 10.16 -22.76
C PHE A 47 -13.22 10.27 -24.06
N ASN A 48 -12.82 11.48 -24.47
CA ASN A 48 -11.91 11.63 -25.60
C ASN A 48 -10.59 10.87 -25.32
N PRO A 49 -10.16 9.94 -26.19
CA PRO A 49 -8.99 9.10 -25.94
C PRO A 49 -7.69 9.88 -25.74
N ALA A 50 -7.47 10.97 -26.49
CA ALA A 50 -6.27 11.79 -26.36
C ALA A 50 -6.23 12.55 -25.03
N LEU A 51 -7.37 13.10 -24.58
CA LEU A 51 -7.45 13.75 -23.28
C LEU A 51 -7.19 12.79 -22.12
N ILE A 52 -7.70 11.55 -22.22
CA ILE A 52 -7.45 10.51 -21.21
C ILE A 52 -5.97 10.13 -21.22
N HIS A 53 -5.41 9.84 -22.39
CA HIS A 53 -4.01 9.45 -22.55
C HIS A 53 -3.06 10.51 -21.98
N ASP A 54 -3.32 11.79 -22.24
CA ASP A 54 -2.47 12.90 -21.80
C ASP A 54 -2.84 13.44 -20.41
N LEU A 55 -3.86 12.87 -19.76
CA LEU A 55 -4.42 13.34 -18.49
C LEU A 55 -4.85 14.82 -18.52
N THR A 56 -5.36 15.28 -19.67
CA THR A 56 -5.74 16.68 -19.91
C THR A 56 -7.25 16.95 -19.93
N THR A 57 -8.10 15.95 -19.59
CA THR A 57 -9.55 16.14 -19.47
C THR A 57 -9.92 17.31 -18.55
N SER A 58 -9.20 17.50 -17.44
CA SER A 58 -9.45 18.65 -16.55
C SER A 58 -9.18 19.98 -17.23
N LYS A 59 -8.13 20.09 -18.05
CA LYS A 59 -7.79 21.32 -18.80
C LYS A 59 -8.86 21.63 -19.86
N ALA A 60 -9.40 20.62 -20.52
CA ALA A 60 -10.49 20.80 -21.46
C ALA A 60 -11.78 21.29 -20.76
N LEU A 61 -12.08 20.77 -19.57
CA LEU A 61 -13.19 21.24 -18.75
C LEU A 61 -12.96 22.65 -18.18
N ASP A 62 -11.71 22.98 -17.78
CA ASP A 62 -11.35 24.32 -17.35
C ASP A 62 -11.60 25.33 -18.47
N TYR A 63 -11.21 24.99 -19.70
CA TYR A 63 -11.51 25.79 -20.88
C TYR A 63 -13.02 25.93 -21.10
N LEU A 64 -13.76 24.82 -21.11
CA LEU A 64 -15.23 24.82 -21.26
C LEU A 64 -15.89 25.79 -20.27
N PHE A 65 -15.57 25.67 -18.98
CA PHE A 65 -16.17 26.52 -17.94
C PHE A 65 -15.67 27.97 -17.95
N ALA A 66 -14.54 28.26 -18.59
CA ALA A 66 -14.13 29.63 -18.85
C ALA A 66 -14.98 30.28 -19.97
N GLN A 67 -15.48 29.48 -20.92
CA GLN A 67 -16.30 29.95 -22.04
C GLN A 67 -17.79 30.06 -21.73
N ILE A 68 -18.30 29.43 -20.67
CA ILE A 68 -19.72 29.44 -20.29
C ILE A 68 -19.89 29.72 -18.80
N GLY A 69 -20.69 30.75 -18.46
CA GLY A 69 -20.96 31.12 -17.08
C GLY A 69 -21.77 30.05 -16.33
N ARG A 70 -21.72 30.04 -14.99
CA ARG A 70 -22.44 29.02 -14.17
C ARG A 70 -23.96 29.02 -14.37
N GLU A 71 -24.56 30.20 -14.51
CA GLU A 71 -26.01 30.35 -14.73
C GLU A 71 -26.38 29.84 -16.12
N GLU A 72 -25.66 30.30 -17.16
CA GLU A 72 -25.83 29.85 -18.54
C GLU A 72 -25.61 28.33 -18.69
N TRP A 73 -24.60 27.77 -18.03
CA TRP A 73 -24.38 26.33 -17.98
C TRP A 73 -25.58 25.59 -17.38
N THR A 74 -26.13 26.11 -16.28
CA THR A 74 -27.28 25.49 -15.61
C THR A 74 -28.51 25.53 -16.52
N GLU A 75 -28.75 26.64 -17.21
CA GLU A 75 -29.86 26.76 -18.16
C GLU A 75 -29.71 25.82 -19.36
N LEU A 76 -28.55 25.81 -20.00
CA LEU A 76 -28.34 25.12 -21.28
C LEU A 76 -28.02 23.63 -21.12
N PHE A 77 -27.35 23.23 -20.04
CA PHE A 77 -26.82 21.87 -19.88
C PHE A 77 -27.41 21.06 -18.72
N ALA A 78 -28.13 21.65 -17.75
CA ALA A 78 -28.64 20.87 -16.61
C ALA A 78 -29.49 19.63 -17.04
N PRO A 79 -30.42 19.71 -18.01
CA PRO A 79 -31.16 18.52 -18.44
C PRO A 79 -30.27 17.42 -19.04
N ALA A 80 -29.17 17.79 -19.71
CA ALA A 80 -28.21 16.85 -20.28
C ALA A 80 -27.36 16.21 -19.16
N VAL A 81 -26.84 17.02 -18.23
CA VAL A 81 -26.06 16.56 -17.08
C VAL A 81 -26.88 15.64 -16.18
N ASP A 82 -28.13 16.00 -15.87
CA ASP A 82 -29.03 15.21 -15.03
C ASP A 82 -29.25 13.78 -15.56
N LYS A 83 -29.31 13.64 -16.89
CA LYS A 83 -29.51 12.34 -17.57
C LYS A 83 -28.21 11.57 -17.79
N GLU A 84 -27.12 12.25 -18.12
CA GLU A 84 -25.89 11.61 -18.58
C GLU A 84 -24.91 11.32 -17.43
N LEU A 85 -24.86 12.17 -16.40
CA LEU A 85 -23.90 12.04 -15.29
C LEU A 85 -23.92 10.67 -14.59
N PRO A 86 -25.08 10.06 -14.26
CA PRO A 86 -25.10 8.72 -13.66
C PRO A 86 -24.48 7.65 -14.57
N ARG A 87 -24.62 7.78 -15.89
CA ARG A 87 -24.03 6.86 -16.87
C ARG A 87 -22.53 7.09 -17.00
N LEU A 88 -22.09 8.35 -17.12
CA LEU A 88 -20.67 8.71 -17.17
C LEU A 88 -19.91 8.20 -15.94
N MET A 89 -20.51 8.28 -14.75
CA MET A 89 -19.91 7.77 -13.52
C MET A 89 -19.75 6.25 -13.52
N VAL A 90 -20.72 5.52 -14.06
CA VAL A 90 -20.63 4.05 -14.21
C VAL A 90 -19.57 3.69 -15.25
N ASP A 91 -19.57 4.33 -16.40
CA ASP A 91 -18.62 4.05 -17.48
C ASP A 91 -17.17 4.37 -17.07
N LEU A 92 -16.98 5.43 -16.28
CA LEU A 92 -15.69 5.80 -15.69
C LEU A 92 -15.13 4.67 -14.80
N VAL A 93 -16.00 4.03 -14.02
CA VAL A 93 -15.64 2.90 -13.15
C VAL A 93 -15.44 1.62 -13.97
N ASP A 94 -16.34 1.33 -14.90
CA ASP A 94 -16.36 0.09 -15.66
C ASP A 94 -15.14 -0.04 -16.57
N GLY A 95 -14.83 1.03 -17.30
CA GLY A 95 -13.65 1.14 -18.15
C GLY A 95 -12.36 1.44 -17.39
N LEU A 96 -12.42 1.60 -16.06
CA LEU A 96 -11.28 2.01 -15.22
C LEU A 96 -10.51 3.23 -15.76
N THR A 97 -11.20 4.11 -16.47
CA THR A 97 -10.63 5.25 -17.21
C THR A 97 -9.76 6.16 -16.35
N ASP A 98 -8.78 6.81 -16.95
CA ASP A 98 -7.86 7.71 -16.23
C ASP A 98 -8.41 9.13 -16.07
N VAL A 99 -9.71 9.21 -15.82
CA VAL A 99 -10.45 10.44 -15.51
C VAL A 99 -10.84 10.44 -14.04
N GLY A 100 -10.50 11.51 -13.33
CA GLY A 100 -10.92 11.70 -11.95
C GLY A 100 -12.42 11.99 -11.83
N HIS A 101 -13.13 11.29 -10.94
CA HIS A 101 -14.57 11.46 -10.76
C HIS A 101 -14.95 12.87 -10.28
N GLN A 102 -14.03 13.55 -9.61
CA GLN A 102 -14.22 14.95 -9.22
C GLN A 102 -14.44 15.87 -10.42
N GLN A 103 -13.87 15.56 -11.59
CA GLN A 103 -14.10 16.33 -12.81
C GLN A 103 -15.55 16.25 -13.29
N LEU A 104 -16.18 15.07 -13.19
CA LEU A 104 -17.59 14.88 -13.52
C LEU A 104 -18.50 15.58 -12.51
N LEU A 105 -18.12 15.65 -11.23
CA LEU A 105 -18.88 16.38 -10.21
C LEU A 105 -18.92 17.89 -10.47
N ARG A 106 -17.93 18.46 -11.19
CA ARG A 106 -17.91 19.88 -11.59
C ARG A 106 -19.03 20.25 -12.56
N LEU A 107 -19.58 19.28 -13.28
CA LEU A 107 -20.74 19.49 -14.18
C LEU A 107 -22.00 19.92 -13.40
N LEU A 108 -22.00 19.79 -12.07
CA LEU A 108 -23.08 20.16 -11.16
C LEU A 108 -22.72 21.41 -10.31
N PRO A 109 -22.73 22.63 -10.86
CA PRO A 109 -22.29 23.83 -10.13
C PRO A 109 -23.07 24.09 -8.83
N ASN A 110 -24.35 23.75 -8.77
CA ASN A 110 -25.21 23.89 -7.59
C ASN A 110 -25.42 22.57 -6.82
N THR A 111 -24.78 21.49 -7.29
CA THR A 111 -24.78 20.17 -6.64
C THR A 111 -26.18 19.66 -6.23
N PRO A 112 -27.15 19.57 -7.16
CA PRO A 112 -28.53 19.20 -6.83
C PRO A 112 -28.61 17.80 -6.21
N PRO A 113 -29.14 17.66 -4.98
CA PRO A 113 -29.17 16.37 -4.28
C PRO A 113 -29.90 15.27 -5.06
N LYS A 114 -30.88 15.60 -5.91
CA LYS A 114 -31.59 14.61 -6.72
C LYS A 114 -30.65 13.82 -7.63
N VAL A 115 -29.77 14.51 -8.37
CA VAL A 115 -28.86 13.88 -9.35
C VAL A 115 -27.80 13.03 -8.63
N LEU A 116 -27.23 13.53 -7.54
CA LEU A 116 -26.26 12.78 -6.74
C LEU A 116 -26.82 11.46 -6.22
N PHE A 117 -28.07 11.44 -5.75
CA PHE A 117 -28.73 10.19 -5.36
C PHE A 117 -28.98 9.25 -6.55
N THR A 118 -29.27 9.78 -7.74
CA THR A 118 -29.34 8.97 -8.97
C THR A 118 -27.99 8.35 -9.30
N VAL A 119 -26.90 9.10 -9.19
CA VAL A 119 -25.52 8.59 -9.34
C VAL A 119 -25.24 7.48 -8.34
N LEU A 120 -25.52 7.68 -7.04
CA LEU A 120 -25.35 6.67 -6.00
C LEU A 120 -26.13 5.38 -6.32
N LYS A 121 -27.38 5.52 -6.78
CA LYS A 121 -28.22 4.37 -7.16
C LYS A 121 -27.66 3.62 -8.37
N SER A 122 -27.18 4.34 -9.39
CA SER A 122 -26.57 3.73 -10.58
C SER A 122 -25.28 2.98 -10.23
N LEU A 123 -24.40 3.58 -9.42
CA LEU A 123 -23.16 2.95 -8.97
C LEU A 123 -23.41 1.71 -8.10
N ASN A 124 -24.40 1.74 -7.20
CA ASN A 124 -24.76 0.53 -6.44
C ASN A 124 -25.38 -0.54 -7.34
N THR A 125 -26.28 -0.16 -8.26
CA THR A 125 -26.86 -1.11 -9.20
C THR A 125 -25.78 -1.77 -10.07
N TYR A 126 -24.78 -0.99 -10.48
CA TYR A 126 -23.61 -1.50 -11.17
C TYR A 126 -22.82 -2.49 -10.29
N LEU A 127 -22.52 -2.12 -9.05
CA LEU A 127 -21.75 -2.93 -8.11
C LEU A 127 -22.43 -4.28 -7.82
N GLU A 128 -23.75 -4.30 -7.63
CA GLU A 128 -24.52 -5.52 -7.40
C GLU A 128 -24.48 -6.49 -8.61
N LYS A 129 -24.34 -5.95 -9.84
CA LYS A 129 -24.21 -6.75 -11.06
C LYS A 129 -22.81 -7.32 -11.28
N GLN A 130 -21.78 -6.73 -10.70
CA GLN A 130 -20.41 -7.24 -10.83
C GLN A 130 -20.28 -8.57 -10.07
N GLN A 131 -19.64 -9.57 -10.66
CA GLN A 131 -19.27 -10.82 -9.99
C GLN A 131 -17.77 -10.86 -9.73
N ASP A 132 -17.34 -11.69 -8.78
CA ASP A 132 -15.95 -12.10 -8.63
C ASP A 132 -14.89 -11.00 -8.39
N SER A 133 -13.75 -11.08 -9.10
CA SER A 133 -12.59 -10.17 -9.01
C SER A 133 -12.89 -8.78 -9.58
N PRO A 134 -13.60 -8.66 -10.73
CA PRO A 134 -14.09 -7.38 -11.25
C PRO A 134 -14.83 -6.52 -10.21
N ARG A 135 -15.56 -7.13 -9.28
CA ARG A 135 -16.27 -6.43 -8.20
C ARG A 135 -15.33 -5.66 -7.27
N ARG A 136 -14.08 -6.07 -7.07
CA ARG A 136 -13.26 -5.56 -5.95
C ARG A 136 -12.61 -4.24 -6.27
N LEU A 137 -11.78 -4.18 -7.31
CA LEU A 137 -11.14 -2.93 -7.71
C LEU A 137 -12.15 -1.89 -8.19
N ARG A 138 -13.09 -2.29 -9.05
CA ARG A 138 -14.17 -1.40 -9.50
C ARG A 138 -15.06 -1.00 -8.33
N GLY A 139 -15.37 -1.93 -7.42
CA GLY A 139 -16.11 -1.63 -6.20
C GLY A 139 -15.38 -0.70 -5.23
N MET A 140 -14.05 -0.75 -5.19
CA MET A 140 -13.25 0.22 -4.45
C MET A 140 -13.34 1.60 -5.09
N ARG A 141 -13.28 1.69 -6.42
CA ARG A 141 -13.49 2.96 -7.11
C ARG A 141 -14.91 3.49 -6.89
N VAL A 142 -15.94 2.64 -6.92
CA VAL A 142 -17.31 2.99 -6.52
C VAL A 142 -17.34 3.55 -5.10
N ALA A 143 -16.77 2.83 -4.12
CA ALA A 143 -16.74 3.26 -2.73
C ALA A 143 -16.02 4.61 -2.58
N ARG A 144 -14.92 4.82 -3.30
CA ARG A 144 -14.18 6.08 -3.29
C ARG A 144 -15.00 7.26 -3.82
N ILE A 145 -15.75 7.06 -4.92
CA ILE A 145 -16.69 8.05 -5.46
C ILE A 145 -17.80 8.33 -4.46
N GLN A 146 -18.32 7.29 -3.82
CA GLN A 146 -19.37 7.40 -2.81
C GLN A 146 -18.91 8.25 -1.64
N VAL A 147 -17.70 8.05 -1.11
CA VAL A 147 -17.14 8.89 -0.03
C VAL A 147 -17.27 10.38 -0.36
N ASP A 148 -16.88 10.82 -1.56
CA ASP A 148 -16.98 12.24 -1.95
C ASP A 148 -18.43 12.70 -2.08
N ILE A 149 -19.30 11.90 -2.70
CA ILE A 149 -20.72 12.24 -2.82
C ILE A 149 -21.39 12.34 -1.44
N TYR A 150 -21.11 11.41 -0.52
CA TYR A 150 -21.66 11.44 0.83
C TYR A 150 -21.13 12.64 1.64
N ARG A 151 -19.85 13.02 1.50
CA ARG A 151 -19.29 14.24 2.11
C ARG A 151 -20.02 15.50 1.63
N ILE A 152 -20.37 15.57 0.35
CA ILE A 152 -21.18 16.65 -0.20
C ILE A 152 -22.59 16.64 0.41
N LEU A 153 -23.27 15.48 0.39
CA LEU A 153 -24.65 15.34 0.87
C LEU A 153 -24.78 15.51 2.39
N ALA A 154 -23.72 15.27 3.17
CA ALA A 154 -23.69 15.48 4.61
C ALA A 154 -23.81 16.96 5.01
N ARG A 155 -23.52 17.89 4.09
CA ARG A 155 -23.65 19.34 4.33
C ARG A 155 -25.10 19.79 4.55
N ASP A 156 -26.09 19.02 4.10
CA ASP A 156 -27.51 19.26 4.41
C ASP A 156 -28.15 18.03 5.08
N PRO A 157 -28.12 17.95 6.42
CA PRO A 157 -28.70 16.85 7.18
C PRO A 157 -30.21 16.65 6.96
N LYS A 158 -30.95 17.68 6.51
CA LYS A 158 -32.40 17.57 6.30
C LYS A 158 -32.74 16.60 5.17
N LEU A 159 -31.84 16.40 4.21
CA LEU A 159 -32.02 15.46 3.09
C LEU A 159 -32.26 14.02 3.58
N TRP A 160 -31.59 13.62 4.67
CA TRP A 160 -31.59 12.25 5.18
C TRP A 160 -32.86 11.86 5.93
N LYS A 161 -33.71 12.85 6.27
CA LYS A 161 -35.03 12.62 6.87
C LYS A 161 -35.97 11.82 5.96
N ARG A 162 -35.86 12.02 4.64
CA ARG A 162 -36.76 11.42 3.64
C ARG A 162 -36.07 10.48 2.66
N ARG A 163 -34.74 10.31 2.76
CA ARG A 163 -33.94 9.52 1.82
C ARG A 163 -33.10 8.49 2.54
N ASN A 164 -33.06 7.28 2.01
CA ASN A 164 -32.20 6.20 2.50
C ASN A 164 -30.91 6.13 1.67
N PRO A 165 -29.76 5.79 2.28
CA PRO A 165 -28.62 5.26 1.54
C PRO A 165 -29.09 4.12 0.65
N PRO A 166 -28.63 4.02 -0.61
CA PRO A 166 -28.99 2.86 -1.41
C PRO A 166 -28.33 1.60 -0.81
N PRO A 167 -29.01 0.45 -0.83
CA PRO A 167 -28.52 -0.79 -0.23
C PRO A 167 -27.24 -1.27 -0.94
N CYS A 168 -26.44 -2.06 -0.23
CA CYS A 168 -25.23 -2.70 -0.74
C CYS A 168 -25.03 -4.06 -0.06
N CYS A 169 -24.65 -5.08 -0.83
CA CYS A 169 -24.39 -6.43 -0.33
C CYS A 169 -23.12 -6.58 0.55
N ILE A 170 -22.26 -5.55 0.62
CA ILE A 170 -20.98 -5.62 1.34
C ILE A 170 -21.12 -5.22 2.81
N ASP A 171 -21.84 -4.13 3.09
CA ASP A 171 -21.94 -3.48 4.40
C ASP A 171 -23.32 -2.82 4.64
N GLY A 172 -24.35 -3.25 3.90
CA GLY A 172 -25.68 -2.63 3.90
C GLY A 172 -26.33 -2.52 5.28
N GLU A 173 -26.15 -3.50 6.16
CA GLU A 173 -26.63 -3.47 7.54
C GLU A 173 -25.97 -2.34 8.34
N LYS A 174 -24.64 -2.23 8.27
CA LYS A 174 -23.88 -1.16 8.95
C LYS A 174 -24.29 0.22 8.46
N ILE A 175 -24.44 0.39 7.15
CA ILE A 175 -24.88 1.65 6.54
C ILE A 175 -26.31 2.01 6.98
N SER A 176 -27.20 1.01 7.09
CA SER A 176 -28.58 1.21 7.53
C SER A 176 -28.64 1.61 9.01
N SER A 177 -27.90 0.92 9.88
CA SER A 177 -27.82 1.24 11.31
C SER A 177 -27.31 2.67 11.54
N LEU A 178 -26.27 3.12 10.83
CA LEU A 178 -25.78 4.50 10.95
C LEU A 178 -26.86 5.54 10.66
N LYS A 179 -27.73 5.26 9.69
CA LYS A 179 -28.84 6.14 9.34
C LYS A 179 -29.96 6.07 10.40
N GLU A 180 -30.31 4.89 10.89
CA GLU A 180 -31.30 4.69 11.97
C GLU A 180 -30.88 5.39 13.27
N GLU A 181 -29.59 5.31 13.61
CA GLU A 181 -28.97 5.98 14.75
C GLU A 181 -28.73 7.48 14.53
N LYS A 182 -29.14 8.03 13.38
CA LYS A 182 -28.95 9.44 12.97
C LYS A 182 -27.48 9.89 12.91
N LYS A 183 -26.54 8.96 12.77
CA LYS A 183 -25.08 9.19 12.61
C LYS A 183 -24.70 9.42 11.14
N ILE A 184 -25.37 10.36 10.49
CA ILE A 184 -25.20 10.64 9.05
C ILE A 184 -23.76 11.04 8.70
N GLU A 185 -23.11 11.80 9.57
CA GLU A 185 -21.72 12.25 9.38
C GLU A 185 -20.73 11.07 9.34
N ALA A 186 -21.07 9.94 9.95
CA ALA A 186 -20.26 8.73 9.94
C ALA A 186 -20.40 7.91 8.65
N LEU A 187 -21.34 8.24 7.76
CA LEU A 187 -21.54 7.50 6.52
C LEU A 187 -20.29 7.55 5.64
N ALA A 188 -19.68 8.73 5.45
CA ALA A 188 -18.47 8.85 4.64
C ALA A 188 -17.34 7.93 5.15
N ASN A 189 -17.13 7.89 6.47
CA ASN A 189 -16.11 7.04 7.09
C ASN A 189 -16.44 5.54 6.95
N ALA A 190 -17.73 5.18 6.91
CA ALA A 190 -18.15 3.80 6.68
C ALA A 190 -17.84 3.34 5.25
N TYR A 191 -18.07 4.19 4.24
CA TYR A 191 -17.68 3.90 2.85
C TYR A 191 -16.16 3.88 2.66
N GLU A 192 -15.41 4.68 3.42
CA GLU A 192 -13.94 4.60 3.45
C GLU A 192 -13.46 3.27 4.05
N ALA A 193 -14.11 2.80 5.13
CA ALA A 193 -13.84 1.48 5.70
C ALA A 193 -14.14 0.33 4.71
N ARG A 194 -15.12 0.50 3.80
CA ARG A 194 -15.42 -0.47 2.74
C ARG A 194 -14.24 -0.71 1.80
N LEU A 195 -13.41 0.30 1.53
CA LEU A 195 -12.20 0.14 0.72
C LEU A 195 -11.28 -0.93 1.32
N ASN A 196 -11.01 -0.82 2.62
CA ASN A 196 -10.19 -1.78 3.36
C ASN A 196 -10.85 -3.16 3.45
N GLN A 197 -12.19 -3.22 3.58
CA GLN A 197 -12.92 -4.49 3.56
C GLN A 197 -12.79 -5.20 2.21
N LEU A 198 -12.94 -4.48 1.09
CA LEU A 198 -12.77 -5.03 -0.25
C LEU A 198 -11.34 -5.54 -0.50
N GLN A 199 -10.32 -4.82 0.01
CA GLN A 199 -8.94 -5.27 -0.03
C GLN A 199 -8.74 -6.63 0.65
N ARG A 200 -9.29 -6.79 1.86
CA ARG A 200 -9.21 -8.03 2.64
C ARG A 200 -9.98 -9.18 2.00
N ILE A 201 -11.15 -8.89 1.43
CA ILE A 201 -11.95 -9.89 0.71
C ILE A 201 -11.21 -10.40 -0.52
N ASP A 202 -10.57 -9.51 -1.29
CA ASP A 202 -9.76 -9.91 -2.44
C ASP A 202 -8.64 -10.85 -2.01
N LEU A 203 -7.81 -10.42 -1.07
CA LEU A 203 -6.64 -11.18 -0.68
C LEU A 203 -7.04 -12.56 -0.15
N ARG A 204 -8.05 -12.65 0.72
CA ARG A 204 -8.55 -13.93 1.25
C ARG A 204 -8.99 -14.89 0.14
N ARG A 205 -9.67 -14.40 -0.90
CA ARG A 205 -10.08 -15.27 -2.01
C ARG A 205 -8.87 -15.81 -2.77
N ASN A 206 -7.95 -14.93 -3.19
CA ASN A 206 -6.81 -15.34 -4.01
C ASN A 206 -5.94 -16.37 -3.28
N LEU A 207 -5.90 -16.29 -1.94
CA LEU A 207 -5.10 -17.21 -1.14
C LEU A 207 -5.85 -18.45 -0.69
N ALA A 208 -7.18 -18.43 -0.60
CA ALA A 208 -7.96 -19.67 -0.50
C ALA A 208 -7.72 -20.59 -1.71
N ALA A 209 -7.39 -20.03 -2.88
CA ALA A 209 -6.97 -20.80 -4.06
C ALA A 209 -5.54 -21.34 -3.97
N LEU A 210 -4.68 -20.77 -3.11
CA LEU A 210 -3.28 -21.20 -2.90
C LEU A 210 -3.12 -22.16 -1.71
N GLY A 211 -4.13 -22.27 -0.85
CA GLY A 211 -4.12 -23.15 0.31
C GLY A 211 -4.51 -24.57 -0.04
N GLY A 212 -3.54 -25.48 -0.14
CA GLY A 212 -3.79 -26.89 0.14
C GLY A 212 -4.22 -26.97 1.61
N GLN A 213 -5.50 -27.25 1.87
CA GLN A 213 -5.97 -27.49 3.23
C GLN A 213 -5.12 -28.60 3.84
N ARG A 214 -4.44 -28.31 4.95
CA ARG A 214 -3.90 -29.38 5.78
C ARG A 214 -5.09 -30.12 6.38
N GLU A 215 -5.30 -31.36 5.95
CA GLU A 215 -6.33 -32.25 6.51
C GLU A 215 -6.03 -32.62 7.97
N THR A 216 -4.77 -32.52 8.39
CA THR A 216 -4.29 -32.89 9.73
C THR A 216 -3.77 -31.69 10.52
N ALA A 217 -4.02 -31.71 11.83
CA ALA A 217 -3.47 -30.72 12.75
C ALA A 217 -1.93 -30.77 12.73
N PRO A 218 -1.23 -29.62 12.78
CA PRO A 218 0.23 -29.59 12.81
C PRO A 218 0.76 -30.31 14.05
N GLN A 219 1.88 -31.01 13.91
CA GLN A 219 2.62 -31.62 15.00
C GLN A 219 4.12 -31.34 14.85
N MET A 220 4.80 -31.19 15.98
CA MET A 220 6.25 -31.06 16.05
C MET A 220 6.88 -32.46 16.00
N GLU A 221 7.92 -32.61 15.19
CA GLU A 221 8.67 -33.85 15.10
C GLU A 221 9.39 -34.15 16.43
N LYS A 222 9.37 -35.42 16.86
CA LYS A 222 10.02 -35.83 18.12
C LYS A 222 11.52 -35.55 18.13
N ALA A 223 12.17 -35.57 16.96
CA ALA A 223 13.59 -35.26 16.80
C ALA A 223 13.93 -33.79 17.11
N ASP A 224 12.93 -32.91 17.15
CA ASP A 224 13.09 -31.48 17.39
C ASP A 224 12.87 -31.08 18.86
N TYR A 225 12.49 -32.02 19.73
CA TYR A 225 12.05 -31.71 21.11
C TYR A 225 13.14 -31.08 21.98
N ASP A 226 14.41 -31.43 21.74
CA ASP A 226 15.55 -30.94 22.52
C ASP A 226 16.39 -29.89 21.74
N ARG A 227 15.91 -29.44 20.58
CA ARG A 227 16.60 -28.48 19.71
C ARG A 227 16.21 -27.04 20.03
N ASN A 228 17.09 -26.10 19.69
CA ASN A 228 16.82 -24.67 19.80
C ASN A 228 16.94 -24.03 18.41
N PHE A 229 15.85 -23.43 17.97
CA PHE A 229 15.79 -22.88 16.62
C PHE A 229 16.03 -21.38 16.66
N LEU A 230 16.79 -20.88 15.69
CA LEU A 230 17.01 -19.47 15.45
C LEU A 230 16.77 -19.15 13.98
N VAL A 231 15.90 -18.18 13.71
CA VAL A 231 15.78 -17.53 12.42
C VAL A 231 16.40 -16.14 12.51
N GLU A 232 17.32 -15.83 11.60
CA GLU A 232 17.91 -14.50 11.43
C GLU A 232 17.47 -13.93 10.07
N ALA A 233 17.03 -12.67 10.05
CA ALA A 233 16.55 -12.03 8.83
C ALA A 233 17.20 -10.66 8.60
N PRO A 234 17.66 -10.37 7.36
CA PRO A 234 18.06 -9.02 6.96
C PRO A 234 16.85 -8.10 6.87
N LEU A 235 17.08 -6.81 6.68
CA LEU A 235 16.04 -5.86 6.28
C LEU A 235 16.05 -5.66 4.76
N ARG A 236 15.10 -4.85 4.29
CA ARG A 236 15.04 -4.41 2.90
C ARG A 236 15.34 -2.92 2.81
N LEU A 237 16.37 -2.58 2.05
CA LEU A 237 16.55 -1.22 1.52
C LEU A 237 15.67 -1.05 0.29
N GLY A 238 14.66 -0.20 0.38
CA GLY A 238 13.80 0.12 -0.76
C GLY A 238 14.35 1.25 -1.61
N ILE A 239 14.84 0.91 -2.81
CA ILE A 239 15.37 1.87 -3.78
C ILE A 239 14.21 2.42 -4.63
N SER A 240 13.32 1.55 -5.10
CA SER A 240 12.08 1.98 -5.76
C SER A 240 10.94 1.00 -5.51
N SER A 241 9.72 1.51 -5.36
CA SER A 241 8.49 0.71 -5.34
C SER A 241 7.52 1.08 -6.46
N ALA A 242 7.99 1.90 -7.42
CA ALA A 242 7.14 2.69 -8.32
C ALA A 242 5.97 3.34 -7.56
N ASN A 243 6.30 3.92 -6.40
CA ASN A 243 5.42 4.52 -5.41
C ASN A 243 4.23 3.62 -5.08
N ALA A 244 4.51 2.52 -4.38
CA ALA A 244 3.54 1.54 -3.92
C ALA A 244 2.74 0.84 -5.04
N SER A 245 3.40 0.54 -6.15
CA SER A 245 2.82 -0.29 -7.21
C SER A 245 2.54 -1.71 -6.71
N ASP A 246 3.31 -2.18 -5.74
CA ASP A 246 3.22 -3.47 -5.07
C ASP A 246 2.04 -3.63 -4.10
N ASN A 247 1.12 -2.65 -4.03
CA ASN A 247 -0.19 -2.91 -3.45
C ASN A 247 -0.86 -4.04 -4.24
N HIS A 248 -1.32 -5.09 -3.57
CA HIS A 248 -1.81 -6.31 -4.24
C HIS A 248 -2.96 -6.04 -5.21
N LEU A 249 -3.84 -5.09 -4.92
CA LEU A 249 -4.97 -4.78 -5.80
C LEU A 249 -4.61 -3.84 -6.95
N ARG A 250 -3.74 -2.86 -6.70
CA ARG A 250 -3.22 -2.00 -7.78
C ARG A 250 -2.41 -2.83 -8.78
N SER A 251 -1.51 -3.67 -8.27
CA SER A 251 -0.62 -4.49 -9.12
C SER A 251 -1.36 -5.44 -10.05
N LYS A 252 -2.55 -5.91 -9.68
CA LYS A 252 -3.42 -6.71 -10.56
C LYS A 252 -3.85 -5.98 -11.82
N GLU A 253 -4.08 -4.67 -11.75
CA GLU A 253 -4.57 -3.88 -12.89
C GLU A 253 -3.45 -3.41 -13.80
N GLN A 254 -2.37 -2.85 -13.22
CA GLN A 254 -1.32 -2.16 -13.99
C GLN A 254 0.03 -2.86 -13.96
N GLY A 255 0.12 -4.00 -13.28
CA GLY A 255 1.39 -4.59 -12.89
C GLY A 255 2.06 -3.77 -11.80
N ALA A 256 3.23 -4.23 -11.38
CA ALA A 256 4.01 -3.61 -10.33
C ALA A 256 5.50 -3.86 -10.52
N LYS A 257 6.28 -2.90 -10.01
CA LYS A 257 7.73 -2.85 -10.16
C LYS A 257 8.37 -2.43 -8.85
N THR A 258 9.38 -3.17 -8.38
CA THR A 258 10.13 -2.79 -7.16
C THR A 258 11.61 -3.13 -7.27
N LEU A 259 12.48 -2.21 -6.86
CA LEU A 259 13.94 -2.36 -6.82
C LEU A 259 14.41 -2.30 -5.37
N ASN A 260 15.01 -3.38 -4.90
CA ASN A 260 15.25 -3.64 -3.49
C ASN A 260 16.67 -4.16 -3.27
N ALA A 261 17.26 -3.88 -2.10
CA ALA A 261 18.47 -4.56 -1.64
C ALA A 261 18.25 -5.20 -0.26
N GLY A 262 18.65 -6.46 -0.08
CA GLY A 262 18.72 -7.07 1.26
C GLY A 262 19.89 -6.49 2.03
N ILE A 263 19.67 -6.03 3.28
CA ILE A 263 20.72 -5.39 4.08
C ILE A 263 20.77 -5.89 5.53
N ASP A 264 21.99 -6.05 6.04
CA ASP A 264 22.29 -6.15 7.46
C ASP A 264 22.70 -4.77 7.99
N LEU A 265 22.43 -4.48 9.27
CA LEU A 265 22.78 -3.20 9.87
C LEU A 265 23.85 -3.38 10.93
N GLN A 266 24.73 -2.38 11.06
CA GLN A 266 25.65 -2.23 12.17
C GLN A 266 25.10 -1.18 13.13
N MET A 267 24.70 -1.62 14.32
CA MET A 267 24.21 -0.72 15.37
C MET A 267 25.37 -0.10 16.15
N GLU A 268 25.09 0.98 16.88
CA GLU A 268 26.08 1.62 17.75
C GLU A 268 26.64 0.64 18.78
N GLY A 269 27.97 0.55 18.85
CA GLY A 269 28.69 -0.41 19.71
C GLY A 269 28.98 -1.77 19.06
N GLU A 270 28.48 -2.05 17.85
CA GLU A 270 28.78 -3.27 17.12
C GLU A 270 30.02 -3.11 16.23
N THR A 271 30.81 -4.19 16.09
CA THR A 271 32.02 -4.20 15.26
C THR A 271 31.75 -4.54 13.80
N CYS A 272 30.59 -5.12 13.48
CA CYS A 272 30.20 -5.48 12.12
C CYS A 272 28.67 -5.47 11.94
N ALA A 273 28.22 -5.34 10.70
CA ALA A 273 26.81 -5.43 10.36
C ALA A 273 26.30 -6.87 10.46
N VAL A 274 25.14 -7.05 11.11
CA VAL A 274 24.49 -8.35 11.32
C VAL A 274 22.99 -8.28 11.04
N PRO A 275 22.33 -9.43 10.78
CA PRO A 275 20.88 -9.47 10.64
C PRO A 275 20.18 -8.83 11.85
N PRO A 276 19.35 -7.79 11.65
CA PRO A 276 18.78 -7.04 12.76
C PRO A 276 17.52 -7.66 13.34
N LEU A 277 16.93 -8.68 12.67
CA LEU A 277 15.75 -9.38 13.15
C LEU A 277 16.10 -10.82 13.53
N ARG A 278 15.58 -11.27 14.68
CA ARG A 278 15.75 -12.64 15.15
C ARG A 278 14.45 -13.22 15.69
N VAL A 279 14.23 -14.50 15.43
CA VAL A 279 13.13 -15.28 16.02
C VAL A 279 13.73 -16.54 16.62
N ARG A 280 13.54 -16.77 17.91
CA ARG A 280 13.98 -17.99 18.61
C ARG A 280 12.78 -18.80 19.04
N ALA A 281 12.88 -20.12 18.87
CA ALA A 281 11.87 -21.04 19.35
C ALA A 281 12.49 -22.28 19.98
N ARG A 282 11.85 -22.80 21.02
CA ARG A 282 12.16 -24.11 21.59
C ARG A 282 10.94 -24.73 22.25
N ARG A 283 10.94 -26.05 22.35
CA ARG A 283 9.96 -26.78 23.14
C ARG A 283 10.29 -26.65 24.63
N LEU A 284 9.25 -26.58 25.45
CA LEU A 284 9.34 -26.64 26.91
C LEU A 284 8.87 -28.01 27.40
N ALA A 285 9.41 -28.48 28.52
CA ALA A 285 9.01 -29.77 29.10
C ALA A 285 7.56 -29.74 29.62
N GLU A 286 7.17 -28.65 30.27
CA GLU A 286 5.83 -28.44 30.83
C GLU A 286 4.89 -27.78 29.79
N PRO A 287 3.57 -28.05 29.84
CA PRO A 287 2.58 -27.46 28.94
C PRO A 287 2.33 -25.98 29.27
N THR A 288 3.27 -25.15 28.81
CA THR A 288 3.31 -23.70 28.99
C THR A 288 3.56 -23.02 27.65
N LEU A 289 2.90 -21.88 27.41
CA LEU A 289 3.15 -21.01 26.28
C LEU A 289 3.85 -19.73 26.76
N LEU A 290 5.07 -19.51 26.28
CA LEU A 290 5.85 -18.29 26.55
C LEU A 290 6.05 -17.51 25.25
N LEU A 291 5.47 -16.32 25.15
CA LEU A 291 5.67 -15.41 24.03
C LEU A 291 6.39 -14.16 24.50
N ARG A 292 7.46 -13.79 23.82
CA ARG A 292 8.24 -12.60 24.13
C ARG A 292 8.48 -11.78 22.88
N SER A 293 8.23 -10.49 22.96
CA SER A 293 8.58 -9.52 21.92
C SER A 293 9.57 -8.51 22.50
N ARG A 294 10.70 -8.33 21.83
CA ARG A 294 11.80 -7.45 22.22
C ARG A 294 12.12 -6.54 21.05
N SER A 295 11.81 -5.26 21.16
CA SER A 295 12.20 -4.25 20.18
C SER A 295 13.08 -3.20 20.86
N LEU A 296 13.69 -2.33 20.07
CA LEU A 296 14.47 -1.19 20.57
C LEU A 296 13.61 -0.28 21.48
N ASP A 297 12.32 -0.17 21.18
CA ASP A 297 11.36 0.78 21.75
C ASP A 297 10.34 0.18 22.72
N PHE A 298 10.14 -1.15 22.72
CA PHE A 298 9.20 -1.81 23.64
C PHE A 298 9.58 -3.25 23.97
N LYS A 299 9.04 -3.75 25.08
CA LYS A 299 9.13 -5.15 25.50
C LYS A 299 7.75 -5.63 25.93
N ALA A 300 7.37 -6.83 25.50
CA ALA A 300 6.10 -7.45 25.89
C ALA A 300 6.31 -8.94 26.14
N ASP A 301 5.61 -9.46 27.15
CA ASP A 301 5.64 -10.86 27.56
C ASP A 301 4.22 -11.38 27.76
N PHE A 302 4.01 -12.63 27.37
CA PHE A 302 2.80 -13.38 27.65
C PHE A 302 3.18 -14.79 28.09
N GLU A 303 2.61 -15.20 29.22
CA GLU A 303 2.79 -16.53 29.79
C GLU A 303 1.42 -17.12 30.08
N ALA A 304 1.22 -18.36 29.63
CA ALA A 304 0.04 -19.14 29.94
C ALA A 304 0.48 -20.57 30.28
N SER A 305 -0.10 -21.17 31.33
CA SER A 305 0.25 -22.52 31.78
C SER A 305 -1.01 -23.31 32.15
N GLY A 306 -0.92 -24.63 32.14
CA GLY A 306 -2.03 -25.53 32.50
C GLY A 306 -2.52 -25.45 33.95
N ARG A 307 -1.95 -24.56 34.78
CA ARG A 307 -2.38 -24.31 36.17
C ARG A 307 -3.44 -23.21 36.30
N GLY A 308 -3.68 -22.43 35.25
CA GLY A 308 -4.67 -21.35 35.23
C GLY A 308 -6.04 -21.78 34.68
N ASP A 309 -7.03 -20.89 34.78
CA ASP A 309 -8.33 -21.08 34.12
C ASP A 309 -8.17 -20.98 32.60
N ALA A 310 -8.48 -22.06 31.88
CA ALA A 310 -8.26 -22.18 30.44
C ALA A 310 -9.02 -21.11 29.64
N GLY A 311 -10.27 -20.82 30.01
CA GLY A 311 -11.09 -19.79 29.35
C GLY A 311 -10.45 -18.41 29.47
N THR A 312 -10.05 -18.01 30.67
CA THR A 312 -9.38 -16.74 30.94
C THR A 312 -8.07 -16.61 30.17
N LEU A 313 -7.26 -17.67 30.13
CA LEU A 313 -5.99 -17.68 29.38
C LEU A 313 -6.22 -17.53 27.87
N SER A 314 -7.25 -18.20 27.33
CA SER A 314 -7.64 -18.08 25.93
C SER A 314 -8.15 -16.66 25.61
N GLU A 315 -8.94 -16.05 26.50
CA GLU A 315 -9.36 -14.64 26.35
C GLU A 315 -8.16 -13.68 26.32
N LEU A 316 -7.17 -13.86 27.20
CA LEU A 316 -5.94 -13.08 27.22
C LEU A 316 -5.09 -13.32 25.97
N PHE A 317 -5.04 -14.56 25.47
CA PHE A 317 -4.38 -14.88 24.20
C PHE A 317 -5.02 -14.09 23.05
N PHE A 318 -6.34 -14.06 22.96
CA PHE A 318 -7.06 -13.35 21.89
C PHE A 318 -7.32 -11.87 22.16
N ALA A 319 -6.81 -11.30 23.26
CA ALA A 319 -7.04 -9.91 23.66
C ALA A 319 -6.60 -8.87 22.61
N TYR A 320 -5.63 -9.19 21.74
CA TYR A 320 -5.23 -8.33 20.62
C TYR A 320 -6.38 -8.00 19.66
N ARG A 321 -7.43 -8.83 19.59
CA ARG A 321 -8.64 -8.56 18.78
C ARG A 321 -9.48 -7.41 19.35
N ARG A 322 -9.28 -7.06 20.62
CA ARG A 322 -9.91 -5.93 21.33
C ARG A 322 -8.99 -4.71 21.45
N GLY A 323 -7.83 -4.72 20.78
CA GLY A 323 -6.85 -3.62 20.79
C GLY A 323 -5.94 -3.55 22.03
N GLY A 324 -5.92 -4.58 22.88
CA GLY A 324 -5.18 -4.54 24.16
C GLY A 324 -3.73 -5.05 24.13
N ASP A 325 -3.36 -5.90 23.16
CA ASP A 325 -2.05 -6.57 23.12
C ASP A 325 -1.41 -6.46 21.73
N GLU A 326 -1.12 -5.22 21.31
CA GLU A 326 -0.59 -4.94 19.98
C GLU A 326 0.83 -5.48 19.77
N ALA A 327 1.67 -5.47 20.81
CA ALA A 327 3.07 -5.87 20.74
C ALA A 327 3.27 -7.37 20.47
N LEU A 328 2.32 -8.22 20.89
CA LEU A 328 2.33 -9.67 20.63
C LEU A 328 1.33 -10.09 19.56
N ARG A 329 0.54 -9.16 19.02
CA ARG A 329 -0.52 -9.42 18.03
C ARG A 329 -0.06 -10.26 16.85
N LEU A 330 1.09 -9.92 16.27
CA LEU A 330 1.64 -10.64 15.12
C LEU A 330 2.02 -12.08 15.48
N VAL A 331 2.69 -12.28 16.61
CA VAL A 331 3.15 -13.59 17.08
C VAL A 331 1.96 -14.49 17.43
N LYS A 332 0.98 -13.96 18.18
CA LYS A 332 -0.24 -14.66 18.54
C LYS A 332 -1.06 -15.04 17.32
N GLN A 333 -1.23 -14.12 16.36
CA GLN A 333 -1.94 -14.44 15.14
C GLN A 333 -1.17 -15.44 14.27
N ALA A 334 0.17 -15.45 14.27
CA ALA A 334 0.95 -16.44 13.51
C ALA A 334 0.70 -17.87 13.99
N LEU A 335 0.54 -18.09 15.30
CA LEU A 335 0.16 -19.39 15.87
C LEU A 335 -1.24 -19.83 15.41
N VAL A 336 -2.17 -18.90 15.27
CA VAL A 336 -3.52 -19.16 14.73
C VAL A 336 -3.47 -19.44 13.23
N HIS A 337 -2.73 -18.61 12.48
CA HIS A 337 -2.56 -18.71 11.03
C HIS A 337 -1.94 -20.05 10.60
N THR A 338 -1.02 -20.58 11.42
CA THR A 338 -0.36 -21.88 11.17
C THR A 338 -1.19 -23.08 11.63
N GLY A 339 -2.31 -22.85 12.31
CA GLY A 339 -3.15 -23.90 12.89
C GLY A 339 -2.59 -24.56 14.15
N ILE A 340 -1.47 -24.05 14.70
CA ILE A 340 -0.90 -24.52 15.97
C ILE A 340 -1.85 -24.22 17.13
N VAL A 341 -2.50 -23.04 17.09
CA VAL A 341 -3.63 -22.69 17.96
C VAL A 341 -4.88 -22.63 17.11
N ARG A 342 -5.97 -23.29 17.52
CA ARG A 342 -7.22 -23.25 16.75
C ARG A 342 -7.87 -21.88 16.84
N GLU A 343 -8.51 -21.44 15.76
CA GLU A 343 -9.25 -20.19 15.78
C GLU A 343 -10.38 -20.25 16.83
N GLY A 344 -10.36 -19.30 17.78
CA GLY A 344 -11.34 -19.24 18.86
C GLY A 344 -11.22 -20.37 19.89
N SER A 345 -10.04 -20.99 20.00
CA SER A 345 -9.78 -22.03 21.00
C SER A 345 -10.18 -21.59 22.41
N ASP A 346 -10.87 -22.47 23.12
CA ASP A 346 -11.25 -22.32 24.53
C ASP A 346 -10.11 -22.73 25.48
N ASP A 347 -9.11 -23.45 24.97
CA ASP A 347 -7.93 -23.88 25.71
C ASP A 347 -6.70 -23.87 24.79
N VAL A 348 -6.01 -22.73 24.77
CA VAL A 348 -4.79 -22.54 24.00
C VAL A 348 -3.63 -23.42 24.47
N ILE A 349 -3.59 -23.83 25.74
CA ILE A 349 -2.50 -24.65 26.27
C ILE A 349 -2.65 -26.10 25.80
N ARG A 350 -3.87 -26.62 25.76
CA ARG A 350 -4.15 -27.93 25.16
C ARG A 350 -3.73 -27.98 23.69
N ASP A 351 -3.97 -26.92 22.93
CA ASP A 351 -3.54 -26.85 21.53
C ASP A 351 -2.00 -26.89 21.40
N ILE A 352 -1.29 -26.11 22.23
CA ILE A 352 0.18 -26.12 22.28
C ILE A 352 0.74 -27.49 22.71
N ALA A 353 0.14 -28.11 23.72
CA ALA A 353 0.54 -29.44 24.18
C ALA A 353 0.29 -30.49 23.10
N ALA A 354 -0.82 -30.42 22.36
CA ALA A 354 -1.09 -31.31 21.24
C ALA A 354 -0.03 -31.16 20.13
N PHE A 355 0.35 -29.92 19.81
CA PHE A 355 1.39 -29.64 18.82
C PHE A 355 2.77 -30.16 19.24
N THR A 356 3.16 -29.99 20.50
CA THR A 356 4.51 -30.31 21.02
C THR A 356 4.64 -31.69 21.67
N GLY A 357 3.60 -32.54 21.53
CA GLY A 357 3.53 -33.87 22.15
C GLY A 357 3.64 -33.86 23.67
N GLY A 358 2.79 -33.06 24.32
CA GLY A 358 2.62 -32.94 25.77
C GLY A 358 3.45 -31.85 26.43
N GLY A 359 4.29 -31.14 25.68
CA GLY A 359 5.14 -30.06 26.19
C GLY A 359 4.53 -28.67 26.02
N GLY A 360 5.40 -27.67 26.13
CA GLY A 360 5.09 -26.27 25.89
C GLY A 360 5.89 -25.67 24.74
N LEU A 361 5.68 -24.39 24.45
CA LEU A 361 6.38 -23.66 23.41
C LEU A 361 6.86 -22.31 23.93
N GLU A 362 8.13 -21.99 23.72
CA GLU A 362 8.67 -20.64 23.88
C GLU A 362 8.99 -20.06 22.52
N LEU A 363 8.50 -18.84 22.25
CA LEU A 363 8.76 -18.09 21.02
C LEU A 363 9.15 -16.65 21.37
N THR A 364 10.35 -16.25 20.99
CA THR A 364 10.89 -14.90 21.24
C THR A 364 11.23 -14.20 19.93
N THR A 365 10.72 -12.98 19.74
CA THR A 365 11.08 -12.11 18.61
C THR A 365 11.97 -10.96 19.08
N GLU A 366 12.99 -10.62 18.28
CA GLU A 366 13.90 -9.51 18.51
C GLU A 366 14.01 -8.61 17.27
N SER A 367 13.92 -7.29 17.46
CA SER A 367 14.20 -6.28 16.43
C SER A 367 15.18 -5.23 16.95
N LYS A 368 16.26 -4.99 16.19
CA LYS A 368 17.21 -3.91 16.47
C LYS A 368 16.80 -2.54 15.92
N VAL A 369 15.75 -2.48 15.11
CA VAL A 369 15.23 -1.23 14.53
C VAL A 369 13.85 -0.90 15.07
N MET A 370 13.55 0.40 15.16
CA MET A 370 12.23 0.89 15.57
C MET A 370 11.16 0.48 14.55
N GLN A 371 9.92 0.32 15.03
CA GLN A 371 8.78 0.17 14.14
C GLN A 371 8.63 1.41 13.24
N GLY A 372 8.19 1.19 12.00
CA GLY A 372 7.99 2.29 11.05
C GLY A 372 9.26 2.86 10.42
N SER A 373 10.41 2.19 10.56
CA SER A 373 11.70 2.57 9.95
C SER A 373 11.65 2.82 8.43
N GLY A 374 10.73 2.15 7.72
CA GLY A 374 10.68 2.16 6.25
C GLY A 374 11.49 1.05 5.58
N LEU A 375 12.11 0.16 6.37
CA LEU A 375 12.98 -0.93 5.90
C LEU A 375 12.29 -2.31 5.80
N GLY A 376 10.95 -2.33 5.73
CA GLY A 376 10.16 -3.57 5.62
C GLY A 376 10.09 -4.43 6.90
N THR A 377 10.46 -3.87 8.05
CA THR A 377 10.64 -4.61 9.32
C THR A 377 9.46 -5.52 9.70
N SER A 378 8.21 -5.05 9.63
CA SER A 378 7.04 -5.82 10.06
C SER A 378 6.79 -7.04 9.17
N SER A 379 6.80 -6.86 7.85
CA SER A 379 6.53 -7.93 6.88
C SER A 379 7.64 -8.98 6.89
N ILE A 380 8.89 -8.54 7.06
CA ILE A 380 10.03 -9.46 7.18
C ILE A 380 9.96 -10.23 8.49
N LEU A 381 9.61 -9.59 9.62
CA LEU A 381 9.42 -10.28 10.89
C LEU A 381 8.26 -11.29 10.81
N ALA A 382 7.15 -10.93 10.16
CA ALA A 382 6.04 -11.84 9.90
C ALA A 382 6.51 -13.08 9.12
N THR A 383 7.32 -12.88 8.09
CA THR A 383 7.93 -13.96 7.28
C THR A 383 8.88 -14.82 8.12
N ALA A 384 9.70 -14.22 8.97
CA ALA A 384 10.64 -14.94 9.84
C ALA A 384 9.90 -15.80 10.90
N ILE A 385 8.82 -15.28 11.49
CA ILE A 385 7.95 -16.03 12.41
C ILE A 385 7.31 -17.20 11.66
N LEU A 386 6.76 -16.96 10.46
CA LEU A 386 6.18 -18.04 9.67
C LEU A 386 7.22 -19.09 9.26
N LYS A 387 8.44 -18.68 8.87
CA LYS A 387 9.53 -19.61 8.56
C LYS A 387 9.85 -20.53 9.74
N MET A 388 9.92 -19.95 10.95
CA MET A 388 10.10 -20.70 12.19
C MET A 388 8.97 -21.70 12.41
N LEU A 389 7.72 -21.25 12.41
CA LEU A 389 6.57 -22.10 12.70
C LEU A 389 6.32 -23.16 11.61
N TYR A 390 6.63 -22.84 10.35
CA TYR A 390 6.57 -23.78 9.24
C TYR A 390 7.62 -24.88 9.38
N ARG A 391 8.85 -24.55 9.80
CA ARG A 391 9.87 -25.56 10.10
C ARG A 391 9.45 -26.46 11.26
N LEU A 392 8.93 -25.88 12.34
CA LEU A 392 8.50 -26.65 13.52
C LEU A 392 7.27 -27.53 13.25
N SER A 393 6.45 -27.18 12.27
CA SER A 393 5.23 -27.92 11.92
C SER A 393 5.37 -28.75 10.63
N ALA A 394 6.59 -28.93 10.12
CA ALA A 394 6.87 -29.63 8.86
C ALA A 394 6.02 -29.16 7.67
N HIS A 395 5.77 -27.85 7.58
CA HIS A 395 4.98 -27.25 6.50
C HIS A 395 5.73 -27.37 5.15
N PRO A 396 5.04 -27.66 4.03
CA PRO A 396 5.70 -27.78 2.71
C PRO A 396 6.57 -26.56 2.37
N TYR A 397 6.03 -25.37 2.63
CA TYR A 397 6.71 -24.08 2.43
C TYR A 397 7.87 -23.79 3.41
N ALA A 398 8.27 -24.74 4.27
CA ALA A 398 9.45 -24.61 5.12
C ALA A 398 10.77 -24.85 4.36
N THR A 399 10.71 -25.50 3.20
CA THR A 399 11.88 -25.84 2.39
C THR A 399 12.31 -24.69 1.48
N SER A 400 13.61 -24.56 1.20
CA SER A 400 14.15 -23.49 0.34
C SER A 400 13.61 -23.52 -1.09
N GLU A 401 13.19 -24.67 -1.60
CA GLU A 401 12.61 -24.79 -2.95
C GLU A 401 11.19 -24.25 -3.01
N GLN A 402 10.41 -24.40 -1.92
CA GLN A 402 9.01 -24.01 -1.87
C GLN A 402 8.77 -22.70 -1.11
N GLU A 403 9.80 -22.09 -0.51
CA GLU A 403 9.63 -20.85 0.26
C GLU A 403 9.20 -19.66 -0.62
N TYR A 404 9.70 -19.55 -1.86
CA TYR A 404 9.30 -18.46 -2.76
C TYR A 404 8.39 -18.98 -3.87
N PRO A 405 7.24 -18.34 -4.14
CA PRO A 405 6.72 -17.15 -3.46
C PRO A 405 5.92 -17.46 -2.18
N ALA A 406 5.62 -18.73 -1.92
CA ALA A 406 4.55 -19.14 -1.02
C ALA A 406 4.70 -18.64 0.43
N LEU A 407 5.87 -18.73 1.05
CA LEU A 407 6.09 -18.22 2.42
C LEU A 407 5.85 -16.71 2.52
N TYR A 408 6.29 -15.95 1.51
CA TYR A 408 6.12 -14.50 1.44
C TYR A 408 4.65 -14.11 1.18
N ASP A 409 3.92 -14.93 0.42
CA ASP A 409 2.47 -14.76 0.23
C ASP A 409 1.71 -14.97 1.54
N GLN A 410 2.13 -15.96 2.33
CA GLN A 410 1.57 -16.24 3.65
C GLN A 410 1.86 -15.11 4.65
N SER A 411 3.00 -14.42 4.55
CA SER A 411 3.26 -13.25 5.40
C SER A 411 2.30 -12.10 5.11
N LEU A 412 1.99 -11.86 3.83
CA LEU A 412 1.01 -10.85 3.43
C LEU A 412 -0.40 -11.18 3.99
N MET A 413 -0.77 -12.46 3.99
CA MET A 413 -2.01 -12.92 4.64
C MET A 413 -2.03 -12.64 6.13
N LEU A 414 -0.95 -13.02 6.82
CA LEU A 414 -0.83 -12.85 8.25
C LEU A 414 -1.01 -11.37 8.63
N GLU A 415 -0.33 -10.47 7.94
CA GLU A 415 -0.45 -9.02 8.15
C GLU A 415 -1.89 -8.51 7.91
N GLN A 416 -2.53 -8.91 6.80
CA GLN A 416 -3.91 -8.48 6.53
C GLN A 416 -4.93 -9.07 7.50
N SER A 417 -4.70 -10.27 8.05
CA SER A 417 -5.57 -10.90 9.05
C SER A 417 -5.63 -10.10 10.35
N ILE A 418 -4.55 -9.37 10.67
CA ILE A 418 -4.48 -8.38 11.75
C ILE A 418 -4.72 -6.94 11.25
N GLY A 419 -5.23 -6.76 10.05
CA GLY A 419 -5.63 -5.46 9.52
C GLY A 419 -4.47 -4.52 9.18
N LEU A 420 -3.25 -5.03 9.06
CA LEU A 420 -2.13 -4.29 8.49
C LEU A 420 -2.23 -4.39 6.96
N ASN A 421 -2.22 -3.24 6.28
CA ASN A 421 -2.13 -3.19 4.82
C ASN A 421 -0.65 -3.02 4.46
N SER A 422 -0.03 -4.07 3.92
CA SER A 422 1.33 -4.06 3.39
C SER A 422 1.33 -4.29 1.88
N GLY A 423 2.35 -3.76 1.22
CA GLY A 423 2.67 -4.13 -0.15
C GLY A 423 3.48 -5.42 -0.15
N TRP A 424 3.53 -6.11 -1.28
CA TRP A 424 4.14 -7.43 -1.33
C TRP A 424 5.68 -7.41 -1.37
N GLN A 425 6.29 -6.24 -1.54
CA GLN A 425 7.73 -6.10 -1.73
C GLN A 425 8.52 -6.26 -0.42
N ASP A 426 7.93 -5.93 0.73
CA ASP A 426 8.67 -5.73 1.97
C ASP A 426 9.32 -7.03 2.44
N ALA A 427 8.53 -8.10 2.52
CA ALA A 427 9.03 -9.44 2.80
C ALA A 427 9.93 -9.97 1.68
N ARG A 428 9.47 -9.87 0.41
CA ARG A 428 10.16 -10.45 -0.75
C ARG A 428 11.52 -9.81 -1.01
N GLY A 429 11.70 -8.53 -0.71
CA GLY A 429 13.00 -7.86 -0.85
C GLY A 429 14.07 -8.36 0.12
N ALA A 430 13.70 -9.08 1.17
CA ALA A 430 14.62 -9.76 2.08
C ALA A 430 14.97 -11.20 1.64
N CYS A 431 14.46 -11.68 0.49
CA CYS A 431 14.82 -13.00 -0.01
C CYS A 431 16.30 -13.08 -0.42
N GLY A 432 16.89 -14.27 -0.27
CA GLY A 432 18.28 -14.54 -0.64
C GLY A 432 18.44 -14.97 -2.11
N GLY A 433 19.68 -14.97 -2.59
CA GLY A 433 20.05 -15.45 -3.92
C GLY A 433 21.42 -14.96 -4.38
N PRO A 434 21.71 -15.01 -5.69
CA PRO A 434 23.03 -14.64 -6.26
C PRO A 434 23.45 -13.17 -6.02
N SER A 435 22.50 -12.27 -5.83
CA SER A 435 22.73 -10.85 -5.52
C SER A 435 21.83 -10.41 -4.37
N ALA A 436 22.30 -9.43 -3.60
CA ALA A 436 21.47 -8.77 -2.59
C ALA A 436 20.46 -7.81 -3.24
N ILE A 437 20.80 -7.28 -4.42
CA ILE A 437 20.03 -6.29 -5.17
C ILE A 437 19.16 -7.00 -6.20
N LYS A 438 17.86 -6.70 -6.16
CA LYS A 438 16.82 -7.42 -6.87
C LYS A 438 15.83 -6.44 -7.48
N ASP A 439 15.59 -6.62 -8.77
CA ASP A 439 14.49 -6.00 -9.48
C ASP A 439 13.33 -6.99 -9.56
N PHE A 440 12.11 -6.52 -9.28
CA PHE A 440 10.90 -7.34 -9.30
C PHE A 440 9.90 -6.74 -10.26
N TYR A 441 9.32 -7.59 -11.11
CA TYR A 441 8.20 -7.24 -11.97
C TYR A 441 7.06 -8.23 -11.75
N ALA A 442 5.87 -7.70 -11.50
CA ALA A 442 4.62 -8.47 -11.53
C ALA A 442 3.76 -7.92 -12.67
N PRO A 443 3.41 -8.71 -13.70
CA PRO A 443 2.47 -8.26 -14.72
C PRO A 443 1.05 -8.13 -14.15
N PRO A 444 0.16 -7.37 -14.83
CA PRO A 444 -1.28 -7.41 -14.53
C PRO A 444 -1.82 -8.84 -14.50
N THR A 445 -2.73 -9.12 -13.58
CA THR A 445 -3.32 -10.45 -13.38
C THR A 445 -4.66 -10.37 -12.66
N ASP A 446 -5.55 -11.33 -12.90
CA ASP A 446 -6.77 -11.50 -12.12
C ASP A 446 -6.53 -12.22 -10.78
N ASP A 447 -5.45 -13.00 -10.69
CA ASP A 447 -5.06 -13.84 -9.55
C ASP A 447 -4.17 -13.09 -8.55
N LEU A 448 -3.55 -13.79 -7.58
CA LEU A 448 -2.55 -13.17 -6.73
C LEU A 448 -1.32 -12.75 -7.56
N PRO A 449 -0.79 -11.53 -7.38
CA PRO A 449 0.46 -11.13 -8.03
C PRO A 449 1.61 -12.06 -7.64
N ALA A 450 2.23 -12.66 -8.65
CA ALA A 450 3.42 -13.50 -8.53
C ALA A 450 4.61 -12.77 -9.19
N PRO A 451 5.36 -11.93 -8.44
CA PRO A 451 6.44 -11.17 -9.03
C PRO A 451 7.60 -12.07 -9.41
N GLU A 452 8.06 -11.88 -10.63
CA GLU A 452 9.33 -12.39 -11.11
C GLU A 452 10.46 -11.58 -10.47
N ARG A 453 11.54 -12.26 -10.10
CA ARG A 453 12.71 -11.63 -9.46
C ARG A 453 13.92 -11.75 -10.38
N THR A 454 14.53 -10.62 -10.68
CA THR A 454 15.81 -10.53 -11.40
C THR A 454 16.89 -10.11 -10.42
N PHE A 455 17.88 -10.96 -10.23
CA PHE A 455 19.06 -10.64 -9.43
C PHE A 455 20.03 -9.81 -10.26
N LEU A 456 20.38 -8.62 -9.77
CA LEU A 456 21.33 -7.74 -10.45
C LEU A 456 22.74 -8.10 -9.97
N THR A 457 23.37 -9.07 -10.64
CA THR A 457 24.70 -9.60 -10.29
C THR A 457 25.84 -8.77 -10.88
N GLU A 458 25.53 -7.91 -11.84
CA GLU A 458 26.44 -7.02 -12.55
C GLU A 458 26.85 -5.78 -11.73
N ILE A 459 26.19 -5.51 -10.60
CA ILE A 459 26.44 -4.33 -9.77
C ILE A 459 27.71 -4.52 -8.95
N ASP A 460 28.58 -3.51 -8.97
CA ASP A 460 29.70 -3.38 -8.03
C ASP A 460 29.17 -3.06 -6.62
N GLU A 461 29.25 -4.05 -5.73
CA GLU A 461 28.75 -3.95 -4.37
C GLU A 461 29.59 -3.03 -3.48
N GLU A 462 30.89 -2.90 -3.74
CA GLU A 462 31.77 -2.01 -2.99
C GLU A 462 31.44 -0.56 -3.36
N GLN A 463 31.33 -0.28 -4.66
CA GLN A 463 30.90 1.02 -5.15
C GLN A 463 29.48 1.35 -4.64
N PHE A 464 28.56 0.38 -4.63
CA PHE A 464 27.21 0.60 -4.08
C PHE A 464 27.26 1.04 -2.62
N ILE A 465 27.99 0.33 -1.76
CA ILE A 465 28.08 0.64 -0.33
C ILE A 465 28.79 1.98 -0.07
N GLU A 466 29.78 2.32 -0.90
CA GLU A 466 30.48 3.60 -0.85
C GLU A 466 29.55 4.76 -1.22
N ARG A 467 28.82 4.62 -2.33
CA ARG A 467 27.99 5.67 -2.93
C ARG A 467 26.63 5.82 -2.26
N VAL A 468 26.00 4.74 -1.81
CA VAL A 468 24.66 4.75 -1.23
C VAL A 468 24.77 4.87 0.29
N VAL A 469 24.58 6.09 0.81
CA VAL A 469 24.66 6.40 2.23
C VAL A 469 23.27 6.29 2.87
N LEU A 470 23.17 5.46 3.91
CA LEU A 470 21.96 5.27 4.70
C LEU A 470 21.99 6.15 5.96
N PHE A 471 20.94 6.94 6.17
CA PHE A 471 20.82 7.88 7.27
C PHE A 471 19.49 7.70 8.00
N ASP A 472 19.52 7.30 9.27
CA ASP A 472 18.34 7.36 10.14
C ASP A 472 18.10 8.82 10.51
N THR A 473 16.98 9.39 10.09
CA THR A 473 16.65 10.78 10.38
C THR A 473 16.31 11.02 11.86
N GLY A 474 15.98 9.95 12.61
CA GLY A 474 15.47 10.05 13.98
C GLY A 474 14.06 10.63 14.08
N ILE A 475 13.42 10.92 12.94
CA ILE A 475 12.07 11.47 12.84
C ILE A 475 11.08 10.31 12.80
N ALA A 476 10.19 10.24 13.79
CA ALA A 476 9.19 9.19 13.89
C ALA A 476 8.09 9.35 12.82
N ARG A 477 7.59 8.22 12.32
CA ARG A 477 6.53 8.16 11.31
C ARG A 477 5.20 7.67 11.91
N GLY A 478 4.08 8.19 11.42
CA GLY A 478 2.77 7.57 11.63
C GLY A 478 2.66 6.20 10.91
N ALA A 479 2.32 5.14 11.65
CA ALA A 479 2.47 3.75 11.20
C ALA A 479 1.55 3.28 10.05
N THR A 480 0.55 4.05 9.60
CA THR A 480 -0.54 3.49 8.74
C THR A 480 -0.95 4.33 7.53
N ARG A 481 -0.27 5.44 7.22
CA ARG A 481 -0.75 6.39 6.19
C ARG A 481 -0.36 6.05 4.75
N GLY A 482 0.89 5.67 4.48
CA GLY A 482 1.43 5.65 3.12
C GLY A 482 0.65 4.85 2.06
N LEU A 483 0.41 3.55 2.30
CA LEU A 483 -0.19 2.68 1.28
C LEU A 483 -1.65 3.06 0.97
N ASN A 484 -2.41 3.46 1.99
CA ASN A 484 -3.81 3.86 1.82
C ASN A 484 -3.92 5.20 1.11
N VAL A 485 -3.03 6.17 1.38
CA VAL A 485 -3.02 7.47 0.68
C VAL A 485 -2.68 7.30 -0.80
N VAL A 486 -1.70 6.45 -1.12
CA VAL A 486 -1.36 6.18 -2.53
C VAL A 486 -2.49 5.41 -3.24
N LEU A 487 -3.12 4.45 -2.56
CA LEU A 487 -4.30 3.77 -3.09
C LEU A 487 -5.48 4.72 -3.28
N ASP A 488 -5.69 5.69 -2.38
CA ASP A 488 -6.69 6.76 -2.56
C ASP A 488 -6.39 7.60 -3.79
N ALA A 489 -5.13 8.03 -3.94
CA ALA A 489 -4.64 8.76 -5.11
C ALA A 489 -4.92 7.98 -6.40
N TYR A 490 -4.63 6.67 -6.39
CA TYR A 490 -4.92 5.75 -7.47
C TYR A 490 -6.42 5.73 -7.82
N LEU A 491 -7.28 5.38 -6.85
CA LEU A 491 -8.73 5.24 -7.06
C LEU A 491 -9.41 6.55 -7.47
N SER A 492 -8.88 7.69 -7.00
CA SER A 492 -9.41 9.02 -7.32
C SER A 492 -9.16 9.44 -8.78
N ARG A 493 -8.12 8.88 -9.43
CA ARG A 493 -7.63 9.28 -10.76
C ARG A 493 -7.47 10.80 -10.93
N ALA A 494 -7.15 11.53 -9.85
CA ALA A 494 -6.86 12.95 -9.94
C ALA A 494 -5.61 13.18 -10.80
N ALA A 495 -5.73 13.99 -11.87
CA ALA A 495 -4.72 14.07 -12.93
C ALA A 495 -3.27 14.23 -12.43
N ALA A 496 -3.02 15.17 -11.51
CA ALA A 496 -1.67 15.38 -10.96
C ALA A 496 -1.13 14.16 -10.20
N ARG A 497 -1.95 13.57 -9.32
CA ARG A 497 -1.55 12.41 -8.51
C ARG A 497 -1.43 11.15 -9.37
N TYR A 498 -2.37 10.92 -10.28
CA TYR A 498 -2.32 9.77 -11.16
C TYR A 498 -1.21 9.88 -12.22
N GLY A 499 -0.89 11.10 -12.68
CA GLY A 499 0.31 11.36 -13.48
C GLY A 499 1.58 10.98 -12.73
N ALA A 500 1.69 11.35 -11.45
CA ALA A 500 2.80 10.91 -10.60
C ALA A 500 2.87 9.38 -10.44
N ILE A 501 1.73 8.67 -10.42
CA ILE A 501 1.68 7.20 -10.42
C ILE A 501 2.27 6.61 -11.71
N ARG A 502 1.90 7.14 -12.88
CA ARG A 502 2.42 6.70 -14.19
C ARG A 502 3.91 6.95 -14.31
N GLU A 503 4.34 8.18 -14.01
CA GLU A 503 5.74 8.57 -14.07
C GLU A 503 6.60 7.75 -13.09
N SER A 504 6.05 7.36 -11.93
CA SER A 504 6.78 6.50 -10.98
C SER A 504 7.13 5.12 -11.54
N MET A 505 6.33 4.58 -12.47
CA MET A 505 6.63 3.30 -13.15
C MET A 505 7.78 3.45 -14.14
N GLU A 506 7.85 4.58 -14.84
CA GLU A 506 8.92 4.90 -15.80
C GLU A 506 10.23 5.21 -15.07
N ILE A 507 10.18 6.00 -14.00
CA ILE A 507 11.35 6.31 -13.17
C ILE A 507 11.99 5.05 -12.60
N HIS A 508 11.18 4.06 -12.22
CA HIS A 508 11.72 2.78 -11.78
C HIS A 508 12.65 2.16 -12.85
N ASP A 509 12.24 2.13 -14.12
CA ASP A 509 13.05 1.56 -15.19
C ASP A 509 14.35 2.34 -15.41
N HIS A 510 14.29 3.68 -15.29
CA HIS A 510 15.48 4.53 -15.33
C HIS A 510 16.42 4.27 -14.15
N MET A 511 15.90 4.07 -12.93
CA MET A 511 16.72 3.74 -11.76
C MET A 511 17.40 2.38 -11.91
N VAL A 512 16.70 1.36 -12.44
CA VAL A 512 17.29 0.06 -12.73
C VAL A 512 18.40 0.19 -13.78
N THR A 513 18.14 0.95 -14.85
CA THR A 513 19.13 1.18 -15.93
C THR A 513 20.38 1.90 -15.41
N ALA A 514 20.19 2.99 -14.65
CA ALA A 514 21.28 3.75 -14.05
C ALA A 514 22.14 2.86 -13.12
N LEU A 515 21.49 2.06 -12.28
CA LEU A 515 22.18 1.18 -11.35
C LEU A 515 22.97 0.07 -12.06
N ARG A 516 22.40 -0.54 -13.11
CA ARG A 516 23.11 -1.53 -13.96
C ARG A 516 24.33 -0.93 -14.67
N GLY A 517 24.23 0.34 -15.07
CA GLY A 517 25.31 1.06 -15.75
C GLY A 517 26.38 1.64 -14.81
N GLY A 518 26.20 1.54 -13.48
CA GLY A 518 27.06 2.22 -12.50
C GLY A 518 26.92 3.75 -12.51
N ASP A 519 25.84 4.28 -13.08
CA ASP A 519 25.57 5.71 -13.18
C ASP A 519 24.87 6.23 -11.91
N TYR A 520 25.66 6.47 -10.87
CA TYR A 520 25.16 6.99 -9.59
C TYR A 520 24.67 8.44 -9.68
N ALA A 521 25.09 9.20 -10.69
CA ALA A 521 24.57 10.56 -10.90
C ALA A 521 23.10 10.48 -11.36
N ALA A 522 22.83 9.69 -12.40
CA ALA A 522 21.46 9.43 -12.86
C ALA A 522 20.61 8.77 -11.77
N LEU A 523 21.18 7.83 -11.00
CA LEU A 523 20.45 7.21 -9.87
C LEU A 523 20.04 8.24 -8.82
N GLY A 524 20.93 9.18 -8.47
CA GLY A 524 20.66 10.26 -7.51
C GLY A 524 19.54 11.17 -7.97
N GLU A 525 19.60 11.62 -9.23
CA GLU A 525 18.56 12.45 -9.85
C GLU A 525 17.20 11.74 -9.87
N MET A 526 17.18 10.49 -10.33
CA MET A 526 15.96 9.68 -10.39
C MET A 526 15.40 9.37 -9.00
N ALA A 527 16.25 9.13 -8.00
CA ALA A 527 15.83 8.95 -6.61
C ALA A 527 15.15 10.20 -6.05
N THR A 528 15.71 11.38 -6.32
CA THR A 528 15.11 12.66 -5.91
C THR A 528 13.78 12.89 -6.62
N ARG A 529 13.70 12.65 -7.93
CA ARG A 529 12.44 12.77 -8.66
C ARG A 529 11.40 11.77 -8.16
N TYR A 530 11.79 10.52 -7.91
CA TYR A 530 10.93 9.49 -7.32
C TYR A 530 10.31 9.94 -5.98
N TRP A 531 11.11 10.57 -5.12
CA TRP A 531 10.64 11.10 -3.85
C TRP A 531 9.73 12.33 -4.02
N GLN A 532 10.01 13.22 -4.97
CA GLN A 532 9.10 14.33 -5.30
C GLN A 532 7.74 13.82 -5.78
N LEU A 533 7.72 12.78 -6.63
CA LEU A 533 6.47 12.11 -7.02
C LEU A 533 5.74 11.55 -5.81
N ARG A 534 6.47 10.96 -4.85
CA ARG A 534 5.87 10.50 -3.60
C ARG A 534 5.20 11.66 -2.85
N CYS A 535 5.82 12.83 -2.79
CA CYS A 535 5.26 14.01 -2.13
C CYS A 535 4.00 14.55 -2.83
N ILE A 536 3.86 14.36 -4.15
CA ILE A 536 2.62 14.69 -4.88
C ILE A 536 1.48 13.75 -4.45
N LEU A 537 1.78 12.45 -4.29
CA LEU A 537 0.81 11.44 -3.86
C LEU A 537 0.39 11.63 -2.41
N ASP A 538 1.37 11.86 -1.55
CA ASP A 538 1.22 12.01 -0.11
C ASP A 538 1.97 13.26 0.36
N PRO A 539 1.27 14.40 0.51
CA PRO A 539 1.88 15.66 0.96
C PRO A 539 2.52 15.58 2.35
N GLU A 540 2.13 14.61 3.18
CA GLU A 540 2.71 14.38 4.51
C GLU A 540 3.97 13.48 4.46
N ALA A 541 4.36 12.99 3.27
CA ALA A 541 5.58 12.20 3.09
C ALA A 541 6.86 13.05 3.19
N THR A 542 6.73 14.35 3.42
CA THR A 542 7.83 15.32 3.52
C THR A 542 7.56 16.36 4.61
N SER A 543 8.61 17.10 4.97
CA SER A 543 8.61 18.32 5.76
C SER A 543 9.81 19.17 5.36
N ASP A 544 9.85 20.43 5.77
CA ASP A 544 11.01 21.32 5.51
C ASP A 544 12.33 20.69 6.01
N THR A 545 12.26 20.00 7.16
CA THR A 545 13.38 19.22 7.71
C THR A 545 13.80 18.07 6.78
N LEU A 546 12.87 17.36 6.15
CA LEU A 546 13.26 16.28 5.24
C LEU A 546 13.78 16.82 3.90
N GLN A 547 13.19 17.91 3.40
CA GLN A 547 13.64 18.61 2.18
C GLN A 547 15.06 19.14 2.31
N HIS A 548 15.43 19.64 3.50
CA HIS A 548 16.78 20.12 3.79
C HIS A 548 17.89 19.11 3.43
N LEU A 549 17.64 17.81 3.57
CA LEU A 549 18.61 16.76 3.25
C LEU A 549 18.96 16.68 1.75
N PHE A 550 18.07 17.15 0.88
CA PHE A 550 18.20 17.02 -0.57
C PHE A 550 18.35 18.37 -1.29
N GLU A 551 17.92 19.47 -0.66
CA GLU A 551 17.89 20.80 -1.28
C GLU A 551 18.98 21.75 -0.75
N SER A 552 19.53 21.48 0.44
CA SER A 552 20.58 22.32 1.03
C SER A 552 21.90 22.23 0.25
N THR A 553 22.57 23.36 0.07
CA THR A 553 23.94 23.43 -0.48
C THR A 553 24.93 22.59 0.32
N ASP A 554 24.69 22.43 1.63
CA ASP A 554 25.51 21.56 2.49
C ASP A 554 25.51 20.10 2.02
N PHE A 555 24.48 19.64 1.30
CA PHE A 555 24.38 18.27 0.82
C PHE A 555 24.49 18.15 -0.70
N THR A 556 23.95 19.08 -1.48
CA THR A 556 23.98 19.02 -2.96
C THR A 556 25.39 19.13 -3.56
N GLU A 557 26.34 19.69 -2.81
CA GLU A 557 27.77 19.70 -3.18
C GLU A 557 28.45 18.33 -3.08
N VAL A 558 27.92 17.42 -2.27
CA VAL A 558 28.56 16.12 -1.94
C VAL A 558 27.65 14.91 -2.21
N SER A 559 26.41 15.17 -2.64
CA SER A 559 25.39 14.19 -2.99
C SER A 559 24.81 14.50 -4.38
N GLU A 560 24.53 13.47 -5.16
CA GLU A 560 23.80 13.51 -6.45
C GLU A 560 22.28 13.53 -6.25
N GLY A 561 21.80 13.32 -5.02
CA GLY A 561 20.37 13.27 -4.71
C GLY A 561 20.04 12.13 -3.75
N GLY A 562 18.77 11.71 -3.74
CA GLY A 562 18.31 10.66 -2.84
C GLY A 562 16.82 10.70 -2.54
N LEU A 563 16.39 9.85 -1.60
CA LEU A 563 14.98 9.64 -1.26
C LEU A 563 14.79 9.33 0.24
N ILE A 564 13.56 9.49 0.71
CA ILE A 564 13.13 8.89 1.98
C ILE A 564 12.57 7.49 1.70
N THR A 565 13.07 6.50 2.43
CA THR A 565 12.70 5.09 2.24
C THR A 565 11.27 4.80 2.74
N GLY A 566 10.68 3.73 2.20
CA GLY A 566 9.36 3.28 2.60
C GLY A 566 8.25 4.27 2.25
N ALA A 567 7.50 4.75 3.27
CA ALA A 567 6.36 5.61 3.03
C ALA A 567 6.63 7.12 3.03
N GLY A 568 7.83 7.56 3.41
CA GLY A 568 8.11 8.97 3.67
C GLY A 568 7.64 9.45 5.05
N GLY A 569 7.84 10.75 5.31
CA GLY A 569 7.43 11.44 6.54
C GLY A 569 8.36 11.23 7.75
N GLY A 570 9.44 10.46 7.59
CA GLY A 570 10.42 10.15 8.63
C GLY A 570 11.15 8.84 8.35
N GLY A 571 11.82 8.28 9.36
CA GLY A 571 12.57 7.03 9.25
C GLY A 571 13.91 7.22 8.53
N PHE A 572 14.24 6.33 7.59
CA PHE A 572 15.53 6.34 6.91
C PHE A 572 15.52 7.11 5.59
N ALA A 573 16.55 7.92 5.38
CA ALA A 573 16.90 8.54 4.11
C ALA A 573 18.04 7.76 3.43
N LEU A 574 17.97 7.70 2.11
CA LEU A 574 19.01 7.17 1.23
C LEU A 574 19.55 8.34 0.41
N LEU A 575 20.84 8.64 0.56
CA LEU A 575 21.54 9.68 -0.18
C LEU A 575 22.61 9.05 -1.07
N ILE A 576 22.69 9.52 -2.32
CA ILE A 576 23.67 9.04 -3.29
C ILE A 576 24.85 10.01 -3.28
N ALA A 577 25.96 9.63 -2.65
CA ALA A 577 27.17 10.46 -2.63
C ALA A 577 27.68 10.73 -4.05
N ARG A 578 28.35 11.86 -4.24
CA ARG A 578 29.21 12.13 -5.41
C ARG A 578 30.48 11.26 -5.38
N PRO A 579 31.24 11.14 -6.49
CA PRO A 579 32.53 10.44 -6.48
C PRO A 579 33.43 10.93 -5.35
N ASP A 580 34.00 9.99 -4.59
CA ASP A 580 34.93 10.24 -3.48
C ASP A 580 34.36 11.09 -2.31
N CYS A 581 33.07 11.42 -2.35
CA CYS A 581 32.43 12.29 -1.35
C CYS A 581 31.73 11.52 -0.22
N GLY A 582 31.71 10.18 -0.26
CA GLY A 582 31.04 9.34 0.74
C GLY A 582 31.46 9.65 2.19
N PRO A 583 32.76 9.76 2.52
CA PRO A 583 33.22 10.13 3.86
C PRO A 583 32.76 11.53 4.29
N GLU A 584 32.83 12.51 3.40
CA GLU A 584 32.41 13.88 3.69
C GLU A 584 30.90 13.99 3.89
N LEU A 585 30.10 13.32 3.05
CA LEU A 585 28.64 13.25 3.20
C LEU A 585 28.27 12.67 4.56
N ARG A 586 28.89 11.54 4.98
CA ARG A 586 28.68 10.94 6.30
C ARG A 586 29.05 11.90 7.43
N ASN A 587 30.15 12.65 7.28
CA ASN A 587 30.55 13.66 8.27
C ASN A 587 29.53 14.81 8.38
N ARG A 588 29.04 15.34 7.26
CA ARG A 588 28.02 16.41 7.24
C ARG A 588 26.72 15.93 7.87
N LEU A 589 26.26 14.72 7.53
CA LEU A 589 25.06 14.10 8.12
C LEU A 589 25.21 13.89 9.63
N ASN A 590 26.35 13.40 10.11
CA ASN A 590 26.59 13.23 11.55
C ASN A 590 26.54 14.55 12.33
N ARG A 591 26.92 15.69 11.71
CA ARG A 591 26.84 17.01 12.34
C ARG A 591 25.40 17.48 12.54
N LEU A 592 24.43 16.95 11.78
CA LEU A 592 23.01 17.30 11.94
C LEU A 592 22.47 16.97 13.33
N ARG A 593 23.05 16.01 14.05
CA ARG A 593 22.72 15.71 15.45
C ARG A 593 22.74 16.93 16.38
N LYS A 594 23.48 17.98 16.04
CA LYS A 594 23.53 19.25 16.79
C LYS A 594 22.26 20.10 16.64
N ASN A 595 21.49 19.87 15.58
CA ASN A 595 20.20 20.51 15.35
C ASN A 595 19.11 19.69 16.06
N ALA A 596 18.23 20.39 16.80
CA ALA A 596 17.16 19.77 17.59
C ALA A 596 16.27 18.83 16.75
N ALA A 597 16.02 19.18 15.49
CA ALA A 597 15.18 18.38 14.59
C ALA A 597 15.79 17.00 14.24
N TYR A 598 17.11 16.85 14.32
CA TYR A 598 17.83 15.60 14.02
C TYR A 598 18.59 15.06 15.23
N ALA A 599 18.21 15.46 16.46
CA ALA A 599 18.95 15.10 17.67
C ALA A 599 19.12 13.58 17.86
N LYS A 600 18.19 12.78 17.32
CA LYS A 600 18.20 11.31 17.35
C LYS A 600 18.70 10.65 16.06
N SER A 601 19.15 11.45 15.09
CA SER A 601 19.58 10.93 13.79
C SER A 601 20.87 10.12 13.90
N SER A 602 21.18 9.30 12.91
CA SER A 602 22.46 8.59 12.83
C SER A 602 22.79 8.21 11.40
N VAL A 603 24.08 8.30 11.02
CA VAL A 603 24.57 7.61 9.84
C VAL A 603 24.71 6.13 10.17
N VAL A 604 24.09 5.27 9.36
CA VAL A 604 24.05 3.83 9.63
C VAL A 604 24.94 3.10 8.63
N ALA A 605 25.88 2.31 9.17
CA ALA A 605 26.66 1.38 8.36
C ALA A 605 25.83 0.12 8.12
N TYR A 606 25.94 -0.43 6.91
CA TYR A 606 25.19 -1.61 6.50
C TYR A 606 26.04 -2.48 5.57
N ARG A 607 25.62 -3.73 5.41
CA ARG A 607 26.22 -4.68 4.46
C ARG A 607 25.11 -5.27 3.59
N LEU A 608 25.40 -5.47 2.31
CA LEU A 608 24.52 -6.20 1.41
C LEU A 608 24.39 -7.68 1.84
N ASN A 609 23.15 -8.18 1.92
CA ASN A 609 22.84 -9.54 2.35
C ASN A 609 22.26 -10.37 1.19
N LYS A 610 23.07 -11.33 0.72
CA LYS A 610 22.70 -12.34 -0.30
C LYS A 610 22.05 -13.59 0.28
N THR A 611 22.20 -13.81 1.59
CA THR A 611 21.70 -15.01 2.27
C THR A 611 20.18 -15.00 2.39
N GLY A 612 19.59 -13.83 2.66
CA GLY A 612 18.19 -13.71 3.00
C GLY A 612 17.86 -14.25 4.40
N ILE A 613 16.61 -14.67 4.58
CA ILE A 613 16.09 -15.18 5.86
C ILE A 613 16.65 -16.60 6.12
N ARG A 614 17.54 -16.75 7.10
CA ARG A 614 18.22 -18.00 7.43
C ARG A 614 17.64 -18.64 8.68
N LEU A 615 17.51 -19.96 8.68
CA LEU A 615 17.19 -20.77 9.85
C LEU A 615 18.41 -21.61 10.25
N SER A 616 18.67 -21.72 11.55
CA SER A 616 19.65 -22.61 12.18
C SER A 616 19.02 -23.36 13.36
N GLU A 617 19.49 -24.58 13.63
CA GLU A 617 18.95 -25.53 14.62
C GLU A 617 19.96 -25.94 15.69
#